data_AF-A0A958EXP1-F1
#
_entry.id   AF-A0A958EXP1-F1
#
_cell.length_a   1.000
_cell.length_b   1.000
_cell.length_c   1.000
_cell.angle_alpha   90.00
_cell.angle_beta   90.00
_cell.angle_gamma   90.00
#
_symmetry.space_group_name_H-M   'P 1'
#
loop_
_entity.id
_entity.type
_entity.pdbx_description
1 polymer ?
#
loop_
_entity_poly.entity_id
_entity_poly.type
_entity_poly.pdbx_seq_one_letter_code
_entity_poly.pdbx_strand_id
1 'polypeptide(L)'
;MIKLKPFNVLHWVYFLLSTVISLYLFSQPATNVMADWPGVVQFVRSALLMFALYLMFQKLFEMELHTKIILGMILGGFAGFIYGNEIVEVKPVGTAFIRLIQMIVVPLVLASLISGTASLGDIKKMKRIGSKTLVYYLCSTAVAISIGLIFANIFQPGSGMSPDVQAKLLESYGGAAGEKVAAAQGSVSIVDTFLNMIPKNPVEALASASMLQVIFFSIMTGIALTILPKDKAQPVINFFDGLFEAMIKIVVIVIEIAPYGVFALIADAVGSFGLEILASLLKYTLVTAVALFAVLMIYPFVVKLFSGMSPRMFMRGIRPAQLVAFSTSSSGATLPVTMECSEDNL
;
A
#
# COMPACT_ATOMS: atom_id res chain seq x y z
N MET A 1 -22.84 -3.69 -14.54
CA MET A 1 -21.57 -2.95 -14.72
C MET A 1 -21.90 -1.56 -15.26
N ILE A 2 -22.09 -0.58 -14.37
CA ILE A 2 -22.39 0.81 -14.77
C ILE A 2 -21.10 1.38 -15.37
N LYS A 3 -21.08 1.60 -16.69
CA LYS A 3 -20.02 2.37 -17.34
C LYS A 3 -20.13 3.82 -16.84
N LEU A 4 -19.42 4.14 -15.77
CA LEU A 4 -19.14 5.51 -15.39
C LEU A 4 -18.52 6.18 -16.63
N LYS A 5 -19.04 7.35 -17.03
CA LYS A 5 -18.33 8.23 -17.98
C LYS A 5 -16.89 8.37 -17.45
N PRO A 6 -15.85 8.33 -18.32
CA PRO A 6 -14.47 8.38 -17.87
C PRO A 6 -14.32 9.61 -16.97
N PHE A 7 -14.15 9.33 -15.69
CA PHE A 7 -13.92 10.35 -14.67
C PHE A 7 -12.61 11.00 -15.10
N ASN A 8 -12.66 12.27 -15.51
CA ASN A 8 -11.50 12.90 -16.14
C ASN A 8 -10.52 13.33 -15.04
N VAL A 9 -9.90 12.33 -14.39
CA VAL A 9 -8.91 12.45 -13.30
C VAL A 9 -7.82 13.46 -13.68
N LEU A 10 -7.51 13.54 -14.98
CA LEU A 10 -6.60 14.50 -15.56
C LEU A 10 -6.94 15.96 -15.18
N HIS A 11 -8.20 16.39 -15.26
CA HIS A 11 -8.59 17.76 -14.93
C HIS A 11 -8.38 18.08 -13.44
N TRP A 12 -8.66 17.13 -12.53
CA TRP A 12 -8.48 17.33 -11.10
C TRP A 12 -7.03 17.27 -10.68
N VAL A 13 -6.23 16.39 -11.30
CA VAL A 13 -4.78 16.33 -11.10
C VAL A 13 -4.12 17.62 -11.60
N TYR A 14 -4.51 18.13 -12.77
CA TYR A 14 -4.07 19.44 -13.25
C TYR A 14 -4.49 20.57 -12.31
N PHE A 15 -5.73 20.56 -11.83
CA PHE A 15 -6.24 21.57 -10.91
C PHE A 15 -5.46 21.55 -9.58
N LEU A 16 -5.29 20.38 -8.95
CA LEU A 16 -4.55 20.23 -7.69
C LEU A 16 -3.06 20.57 -7.85
N LEU A 17 -2.40 20.07 -8.89
CA LEU A 17 -0.99 20.39 -9.16
C LEU A 17 -0.83 21.89 -9.45
N SER A 18 -1.68 22.49 -10.28
CA SER A 18 -1.61 23.93 -10.57
C SER A 18 -1.81 24.78 -9.31
N THR A 19 -2.72 24.38 -8.43
CA THR A 19 -3.03 25.13 -7.21
C THR A 19 -1.90 25.01 -6.19
N VAL A 20 -1.31 23.81 -6.04
CA VAL A 20 -0.16 23.58 -5.15
C VAL A 20 1.09 24.32 -5.67
N ILE A 21 1.34 24.29 -6.98
CA ILE A 21 2.45 25.02 -7.62
C ILE A 21 2.26 26.53 -7.46
N SER A 22 1.06 27.06 -7.69
CA SER A 22 0.76 28.48 -7.50
C SER A 22 0.92 28.92 -6.04
N LEU A 23 0.51 28.10 -5.06
CA LEU A 23 0.69 28.38 -3.64
C LEU A 23 2.16 28.34 -3.22
N TYR A 24 2.93 27.40 -3.75
CA TYR A 24 4.36 27.28 -3.48
C TYR A 24 5.14 28.48 -4.05
N LEU A 25 4.87 28.85 -5.31
CA LEU A 25 5.48 30.03 -5.95
C LEU A 25 5.12 31.34 -5.23
N PHE A 26 3.89 31.45 -4.70
CA PHE A 26 3.46 32.61 -3.92
C PHE A 26 4.13 32.69 -2.52
N SER A 27 4.62 31.56 -2.01
CA SER A 27 5.24 31.48 -0.67
C SER A 27 6.73 31.84 -0.61
N GLN A 28 7.40 32.03 -1.76
CA GLN A 28 8.84 32.33 -1.82
C GLN A 28 9.12 33.84 -1.86
N PRO A 29 10.09 34.36 -1.08
CA PRO A 29 10.46 35.78 -1.08
C PRO A 29 11.13 36.21 -2.40
N ALA A 30 10.70 37.35 -2.96
CA ALA A 30 11.06 37.84 -4.30
C ALA A 30 12.57 38.08 -4.55
N THR A 31 13.39 38.15 -3.50
CA THR A 31 14.81 38.52 -3.58
C THR A 31 15.74 37.37 -4.00
N ASN A 32 15.33 36.10 -3.84
CA ASN A 32 16.17 34.93 -4.21
C ASN A 32 15.90 34.40 -5.64
N VAL A 33 14.84 34.87 -6.29
CA VAL A 33 14.38 34.34 -7.58
C VAL A 33 15.11 34.98 -8.77
N MET A 34 15.56 36.24 -8.65
CA MET A 34 16.19 36.95 -9.77
C MET A 34 17.68 36.63 -9.99
N ALA A 35 18.41 36.13 -8.99
CA ALA A 35 19.85 35.89 -9.09
C ALA A 35 20.23 34.63 -9.90
N ASP A 36 19.32 33.66 -10.00
CA ASP A 36 19.52 32.38 -10.71
C ASP A 36 18.42 32.12 -11.77
N TRP A 37 17.82 33.23 -12.24
CA TRP A 37 16.69 33.23 -13.17
C TRP A 37 16.90 32.40 -14.45
N PRO A 38 18.11 32.35 -15.06
CA PRO A 38 18.35 31.49 -16.23
C PRO A 38 18.33 29.98 -15.89
N GLY A 39 18.87 29.58 -14.74
CA GLY A 39 18.88 28.18 -14.28
C GLY A 39 17.48 27.71 -13.92
N VAL A 40 16.73 28.54 -13.20
CA VAL A 40 15.31 28.31 -12.86
C VAL A 40 14.46 28.19 -14.13
N VAL A 41 14.65 29.07 -15.11
CA VAL A 41 13.91 29.01 -16.38
C VAL A 41 14.27 27.75 -17.18
N GLN A 42 15.53 27.34 -17.22
CA GLN A 42 15.97 26.15 -17.95
C GLN A 42 15.49 24.86 -17.27
N PHE A 43 15.53 24.81 -15.95
CA PHE A 43 14.97 23.73 -15.15
C PHE A 43 13.45 23.62 -15.34
N VAL A 44 12.71 24.71 -15.11
CA VAL A 44 11.25 24.77 -15.31
C VAL A 44 10.88 24.38 -16.73
N ARG A 45 11.64 24.81 -17.74
CA ARG A 45 11.41 24.44 -19.14
C ARG A 45 11.65 22.96 -19.39
N SER A 46 12.67 22.35 -18.78
CA SER A 46 12.96 20.92 -18.91
C SER A 46 11.99 20.02 -18.14
N ALA A 47 11.57 20.45 -16.94
CA ALA A 47 10.54 19.80 -16.13
C ALA A 47 9.16 19.90 -16.81
N LEU A 48 8.80 21.07 -17.35
CA LEU A 48 7.59 21.24 -18.17
C LEU A 48 7.67 20.43 -19.47
N LEU A 49 8.85 20.29 -20.10
CA LEU A 49 9.03 19.45 -21.29
C LEU A 49 8.88 17.97 -20.96
N MET A 50 9.45 17.46 -19.87
CA MET A 50 9.29 16.06 -19.45
C MET A 50 7.86 15.78 -19.00
N PHE A 51 7.25 16.70 -18.26
CA PHE A 51 5.85 16.61 -17.87
C PHE A 51 4.93 16.66 -19.10
N ALA A 52 5.19 17.58 -20.05
CA ALA A 52 4.45 17.66 -21.31
C ALA A 52 4.65 16.43 -22.20
N LEU A 53 5.88 15.91 -22.33
CA LEU A 53 6.18 14.68 -23.08
C LEU A 53 5.48 13.48 -22.46
N TYR A 54 5.45 13.39 -21.14
CA TYR A 54 4.76 12.33 -20.42
C TYR A 54 3.23 12.42 -20.54
N LEU A 55 2.67 13.64 -20.47
CA LEU A 55 1.26 13.90 -20.74
C LEU A 55 0.89 13.62 -22.21
N MET A 56 1.76 13.97 -23.15
CA MET A 56 1.62 13.63 -24.57
C MET A 56 1.64 12.11 -24.75
N PHE A 57 2.55 11.40 -24.08
CA PHE A 57 2.70 9.94 -24.18
C PHE A 57 1.50 9.19 -23.56
N GLN A 58 1.00 9.67 -22.41
CA GLN A 58 -0.24 9.19 -21.77
C GLN A 58 -1.47 9.34 -22.68
N LYS A 59 -1.49 10.39 -23.51
CA LYS A 59 -2.58 10.70 -24.43
C LYS A 59 -2.42 10.03 -25.80
N LEU A 60 -1.19 9.69 -26.20
CA LEU A 60 -0.88 9.02 -27.47
C LEU A 60 -0.98 7.49 -27.43
N PHE A 61 -0.87 6.85 -26.26
CA PHE A 61 -0.90 5.39 -26.16
C PHE A 61 -1.93 4.88 -25.13
N GLU A 62 -2.97 4.18 -25.60
CA GLU A 62 -3.91 3.41 -24.76
C GLU A 62 -3.21 2.19 -24.14
N MET A 63 -2.35 2.41 -23.15
CA MET A 63 -1.63 1.34 -22.45
C MET A 63 -2.35 0.89 -21.18
N GLU A 64 -2.18 -0.38 -20.83
CA GLU A 64 -2.62 -0.92 -19.55
C GLU A 64 -1.87 -0.26 -18.38
N LEU A 65 -2.53 -0.13 -17.23
CA LEU A 65 -2.03 0.65 -16.10
C LEU A 65 -0.68 0.13 -15.57
N HIS A 66 -0.49 -1.18 -15.49
CA HIS A 66 0.75 -1.76 -15.02
C HIS A 66 1.93 -1.39 -15.93
N THR A 67 1.72 -1.30 -17.24
CA THR A 67 2.71 -0.82 -18.21
C THR A 67 3.06 0.65 -17.96
N LYS A 68 2.06 1.49 -17.66
CA LYS A 68 2.27 2.91 -17.32
C LYS A 68 3.12 3.07 -16.04
N ILE A 69 2.88 2.23 -15.03
CA ILE A 69 3.67 2.25 -13.78
C ILE A 69 5.12 1.83 -14.04
N ILE A 70 5.34 0.76 -14.81
CA ILE A 70 6.69 0.30 -15.18
C ILE A 70 7.42 1.39 -15.97
N LEU A 71 6.74 2.01 -16.93
CA LEU A 71 7.31 3.10 -17.71
C LEU A 71 7.65 4.30 -16.81
N GLY A 72 6.75 4.68 -15.89
CA GLY A 72 7.00 5.74 -14.91
C GLY A 72 8.23 5.44 -14.04
N MET A 73 8.39 4.20 -13.60
CA MET A 73 9.57 3.75 -12.85
C MET A 73 10.86 3.88 -13.68
N ILE A 74 10.85 3.42 -14.93
CA ILE A 74 12.02 3.49 -15.83
C ILE A 74 12.39 4.95 -16.11
N LEU A 75 11.42 5.76 -16.53
CA LEU A 75 11.63 7.18 -16.82
C LEU A 75 12.05 7.96 -15.57
N GLY A 76 11.49 7.65 -14.41
CA GLY A 76 11.87 8.25 -13.14
C GLY A 76 13.32 7.93 -12.79
N GLY A 77 13.74 6.68 -13.01
CA GLY A 77 15.13 6.27 -12.82
C GLY A 77 16.10 7.03 -13.72
N PHE A 78 15.77 7.18 -15.01
CA PHE A 78 16.58 7.98 -15.94
C PHE A 78 16.63 9.46 -15.54
N ALA A 79 15.49 10.04 -15.16
CA ALA A 79 15.42 11.42 -14.70
C ALA A 79 16.27 11.65 -13.44
N GLY A 80 16.13 10.79 -12.43
CA GLY A 80 16.96 10.85 -11.22
C GLY A 80 18.45 10.71 -11.51
N PHE A 81 18.82 9.84 -12.47
CA PHE A 81 20.22 9.67 -12.87
C PHE A 81 20.81 10.90 -13.58
N ILE A 82 20.04 11.55 -14.47
CA ILE A 82 20.50 12.71 -15.25
C ILE A 82 20.58 13.97 -14.38
N TYR A 83 19.55 14.23 -13.58
CA TYR A 83 19.42 15.48 -12.82
C TYR A 83 19.96 15.37 -11.38
N GLY A 84 20.22 14.17 -10.87
CA GLY A 84 20.79 13.96 -9.55
C GLY A 84 19.99 14.67 -8.44
N ASN A 85 20.70 15.35 -7.55
CA ASN A 85 20.10 16.11 -6.44
C ASN A 85 19.26 17.32 -6.89
N GLU A 86 19.35 17.77 -8.14
CA GLU A 86 18.58 18.93 -8.63
C GLU A 86 17.10 18.58 -8.88
N ILE A 87 16.72 17.30 -8.79
CA ILE A 87 15.34 16.83 -9.04
C ILE A 87 14.32 17.19 -7.94
N VAL A 88 14.68 18.07 -7.00
CA VAL A 88 13.92 18.45 -5.79
C VAL A 88 12.46 18.81 -6.09
N GLU A 89 12.19 19.43 -7.23
CA GLU A 89 10.83 19.89 -7.58
C GLU A 89 9.83 18.76 -7.88
N VAL A 90 10.30 17.52 -8.10
CA VAL A 90 9.41 16.37 -8.37
C VAL A 90 8.94 15.71 -7.06
N LYS A 91 9.67 15.90 -5.96
CA LYS A 91 9.39 15.31 -4.63
C LYS A 91 7.98 15.58 -4.07
N PRO A 92 7.38 16.77 -4.23
CA PRO A 92 6.01 17.02 -3.78
C PRO A 92 4.97 16.11 -4.43
N VAL A 93 5.18 15.70 -5.70
CA VAL A 93 4.26 14.80 -6.42
C VAL A 93 4.28 13.41 -5.81
N GLY A 94 5.47 12.86 -5.55
CA GLY A 94 5.63 11.57 -4.88
C GLY A 94 5.07 11.59 -3.46
N THR A 95 5.33 12.68 -2.72
CA THR A 95 4.80 12.86 -1.36
C THR A 95 3.26 12.95 -1.36
N ALA A 96 2.68 13.70 -2.30
CA ALA A 96 1.23 13.79 -2.46
C ALA A 96 0.62 12.41 -2.77
N PHE A 97 1.27 11.61 -3.63
CA PHE A 97 0.82 10.25 -3.93
C PHE A 97 0.82 9.35 -2.69
N ILE A 98 1.88 9.37 -1.88
CA ILE A 98 1.93 8.61 -0.62
C ILE A 98 0.83 9.07 0.35
N ARG A 99 0.61 10.39 0.48
CA ARG A 99 -0.47 10.94 1.33
C ARG A 99 -1.86 10.52 0.86
N LEU A 100 -2.09 10.47 -0.46
CA LEU A 100 -3.35 9.99 -1.02
C LEU A 100 -3.60 8.52 -0.67
N ILE A 101 -2.57 7.66 -0.72
CA ILE A 101 -2.69 6.27 -0.27
C ILE A 101 -2.99 6.21 1.23
N GLN A 102 -2.19 6.92 2.05
CA GLN A 102 -2.33 6.93 3.51
C GLN A 102 -3.70 7.43 3.99
N MET A 103 -4.28 8.42 3.30
CA MET A 103 -5.61 8.96 3.59
C MET A 103 -6.70 7.89 3.54
N ILE A 104 -6.57 6.89 2.67
CA ILE A 104 -7.61 5.88 2.44
C ILE A 104 -7.52 4.74 3.46
N VAL A 105 -6.34 4.48 4.03
CA VAL A 105 -6.09 3.29 4.85
C VAL A 105 -7.00 3.24 6.08
N VAL A 106 -7.06 4.31 6.87
CA VAL A 106 -7.82 4.32 8.15
C VAL A 106 -9.32 4.13 7.90
N PRO A 107 -10.00 4.91 7.04
CA PRO A 107 -11.43 4.74 6.81
C PRO A 107 -11.79 3.40 6.16
N LEU A 108 -10.93 2.91 5.25
CA LEU A 108 -11.14 1.61 4.59
C LEU A 108 -11.06 0.45 5.59
N VAL A 109 -10.06 0.45 6.47
CA VAL A 109 -9.91 -0.57 7.52
C VAL A 109 -11.08 -0.53 8.50
N LEU A 110 -11.47 0.67 8.95
CA LEU A 110 -12.63 0.86 9.84
C LEU A 110 -13.91 0.28 9.22
N ALA A 111 -14.22 0.70 7.99
CA ALA A 111 -15.43 0.30 7.29
C ALA A 111 -15.46 -1.21 7.02
N SER A 112 -14.38 -1.75 6.45
CA SER A 112 -14.29 -3.17 6.08
C SER A 112 -14.40 -4.10 7.29
N LEU A 113 -13.82 -3.74 8.43
CA LEU A 113 -13.87 -4.57 9.62
C LEU A 113 -15.23 -4.48 10.32
N ILE A 114 -15.85 -3.29 10.41
CA ILE A 114 -17.18 -3.16 11.01
C ILE A 114 -18.20 -3.96 10.20
N SER A 115 -18.27 -3.76 8.89
CA SER A 115 -19.26 -4.46 8.07
C SER A 115 -18.93 -5.95 7.89
N GLY A 116 -17.64 -6.27 7.70
CA GLY A 116 -17.16 -7.65 7.58
C GLY A 116 -17.48 -8.48 8.83
N THR A 117 -17.25 -7.93 10.03
CA THR A 117 -17.59 -8.64 11.28
C THR A 117 -19.09 -8.70 11.54
N ALA A 118 -19.84 -7.65 11.21
CA ALA A 118 -21.30 -7.64 11.37
C ALA A 118 -22.00 -8.64 10.43
N SER A 119 -21.45 -8.89 9.23
CA SER A 119 -22.01 -9.82 8.23
C SER A 119 -22.06 -11.29 8.69
N LEU A 120 -21.25 -11.67 9.69
CA LEU A 120 -21.20 -13.03 10.22
C LEU A 120 -22.47 -13.44 11.00
N GLY A 121 -23.26 -12.46 11.48
CA GLY A 121 -24.61 -12.60 12.01
C GLY A 121 -24.80 -13.37 13.33
N ASP A 122 -23.95 -14.35 13.65
CA ASP A 122 -24.03 -15.16 14.87
C ASP A 122 -22.69 -15.17 15.62
N ILE A 123 -22.69 -14.64 16.85
CA ILE A 123 -21.53 -14.56 17.74
C ILE A 123 -20.93 -15.95 18.01
N LYS A 124 -21.73 -17.01 18.10
CA LYS A 124 -21.20 -18.39 18.32
C LYS A 124 -20.44 -18.87 17.09
N LYS A 125 -20.96 -18.61 15.89
CA LYS A 125 -20.26 -18.89 14.63
C LYS A 125 -18.99 -18.05 14.52
N MET A 126 -19.07 -16.76 14.85
CA MET A 126 -17.93 -15.86 14.86
C MET A 126 -16.85 -16.30 15.85
N LYS A 127 -17.20 -16.70 17.08
CA LYS A 127 -16.23 -17.22 18.05
C LYS A 127 -15.52 -18.47 17.51
N ARG A 128 -16.28 -19.44 16.96
CA ARG A 128 -15.73 -20.71 16.47
C ARG A 128 -14.88 -20.53 15.22
N ILE A 129 -15.36 -19.76 14.24
CA ILE A 129 -14.65 -19.50 12.99
C ILE A 129 -13.48 -18.55 13.27
N GLY A 130 -13.73 -17.43 13.93
CA GLY A 130 -12.75 -16.40 14.26
C GLY A 130 -11.58 -16.93 15.08
N SER A 131 -11.80 -17.76 16.11
CA SER A 131 -10.70 -18.34 16.89
C SER A 131 -9.83 -19.30 16.08
N LYS A 132 -10.43 -20.16 15.25
CA LYS A 132 -9.70 -21.07 14.36
C LYS A 132 -8.90 -20.27 13.31
N THR A 133 -9.53 -19.29 12.69
CA THR A 133 -8.91 -18.40 11.71
C THR A 133 -7.80 -17.56 12.33
N LEU A 134 -7.97 -17.07 13.56
CA LEU A 134 -6.95 -16.32 14.29
C LEU A 134 -5.72 -17.19 14.56
N VAL A 135 -5.90 -18.40 15.10
CA VAL A 135 -4.79 -19.33 15.34
C VAL A 135 -4.09 -19.66 14.02
N TYR A 136 -4.87 -19.95 12.97
CA TYR A 136 -4.33 -20.20 11.63
C TYR A 136 -3.51 -19.02 11.09
N TYR A 137 -4.02 -17.79 11.19
CA TYR A 137 -3.30 -16.59 10.74
C TYR A 137 -2.07 -16.29 11.58
N LEU A 138 -2.12 -16.46 12.90
CA LEU A 138 -0.94 -16.29 13.75
C LEU A 138 0.16 -17.28 13.39
N CYS A 139 -0.19 -18.57 13.26
CA CYS A 139 0.77 -19.61 12.89
C CYS A 139 1.32 -19.39 11.47
N SER A 140 0.46 -19.15 10.48
CA SER A 140 0.89 -18.95 9.09
C SER A 140 1.69 -17.66 8.90
N THR A 141 1.36 -16.59 9.62
CA THR A 141 2.12 -15.34 9.61
C THR A 141 3.47 -15.52 10.28
N ALA A 142 3.54 -16.23 11.42
CA ALA A 142 4.81 -16.56 12.06
C ALA A 142 5.72 -17.35 11.11
N VAL A 143 5.19 -18.38 10.44
CA VAL A 143 5.94 -19.16 9.43
C VAL A 143 6.40 -18.26 8.27
N ALA A 144 5.52 -17.41 7.73
CA ALA A 144 5.86 -16.51 6.63
C ALA A 144 6.95 -15.50 7.03
N ILE A 145 6.86 -14.91 8.22
CA ILE A 145 7.88 -14.00 8.77
C ILE A 145 9.20 -14.74 8.97
N SER A 146 9.18 -15.96 9.55
CA SER A 146 10.39 -16.75 9.72
C SER A 146 11.09 -17.04 8.38
N ILE A 147 10.33 -17.42 7.35
CA ILE A 147 10.88 -17.64 5.99
C ILE A 147 11.43 -16.34 5.43
N GLY A 148 10.68 -15.23 5.52
CA GLY A 148 11.14 -13.92 5.09
C GLY A 148 12.44 -13.49 5.76
N LEU A 149 12.55 -13.70 7.08
CA LEU A 149 13.77 -13.43 7.85
C LEU A 149 14.93 -14.34 7.46
N ILE A 150 14.70 -15.64 7.26
CA ILE A 150 15.74 -16.58 6.80
C ILE A 150 16.30 -16.11 5.45
N PHE A 151 15.42 -15.82 4.49
CA PHE A 151 15.84 -15.32 3.17
C PHE A 151 16.54 -13.96 3.27
N ALA A 152 16.04 -13.03 4.08
CA ALA A 152 16.68 -11.74 4.28
C ALA A 152 18.08 -11.87 4.90
N ASN A 153 18.28 -12.77 5.86
CA ASN A 153 19.58 -13.00 6.51
C ASN A 153 20.58 -13.74 5.61
N ILE A 154 20.10 -14.63 4.73
CA ILE A 154 20.95 -15.35 3.76
C ILE A 154 21.39 -14.40 2.63
N PHE A 155 20.44 -13.71 2.00
CA PHE A 155 20.72 -12.92 0.81
C PHE A 155 21.17 -11.49 1.12
N GLN A 156 20.84 -10.97 2.30
CA GLN A 156 21.20 -9.63 2.79
C GLN A 156 21.00 -8.55 1.72
N PRO A 157 19.75 -8.35 1.25
CA PRO A 157 19.45 -7.32 0.27
C PRO A 157 19.77 -5.94 0.87
N GLY A 158 20.75 -5.24 0.30
CA GLY A 158 21.23 -3.93 0.77
C GLY A 158 22.70 -3.90 1.25
N SER A 159 23.33 -5.06 1.49
CA SER A 159 24.75 -5.14 1.89
C SER A 159 25.75 -4.66 0.83
N GLY A 160 25.32 -4.57 -0.44
CA GLY A 160 26.15 -4.14 -1.57
C GLY A 160 26.16 -2.64 -1.84
N MET A 161 25.51 -1.82 -1.02
CA MET A 161 25.51 -0.35 -1.18
C MET A 161 26.81 0.26 -0.67
N SER A 162 27.30 1.31 -1.34
CA SER A 162 28.45 2.07 -0.88
C SER A 162 28.24 2.68 0.52
N PRO A 163 29.31 2.86 1.33
CA PRO A 163 29.20 3.46 2.66
C PRO A 163 28.52 4.84 2.65
N ASP A 164 28.77 5.64 1.61
CA ASP A 164 28.19 6.97 1.46
C ASP A 164 26.66 6.93 1.26
N VAL A 165 26.17 5.99 0.45
CA VAL A 165 24.73 5.77 0.26
C VAL A 165 24.08 5.25 1.53
N GLN A 166 24.74 4.32 2.24
CA GLN A 166 24.25 3.82 3.53
C GLN A 166 24.16 4.94 4.56
N ALA A 167 25.16 5.81 4.66
CA ALA A 167 25.17 6.95 5.57
C ALA A 167 24.01 7.93 5.27
N LYS A 168 23.81 8.28 4.01
CA LYS A 168 22.68 9.15 3.59
C LYS A 168 21.31 8.53 3.88
N LEU A 169 21.16 7.22 3.69
CA LEU A 169 19.93 6.51 4.03
C LEU A 169 19.67 6.49 5.53
N LEU A 170 20.71 6.30 6.35
CA LEU A 170 20.60 6.35 7.81
C LEU A 170 20.31 7.78 8.30
N GLU A 171 20.86 8.80 7.67
CA GLU A 171 20.52 10.19 7.98
C GLU A 171 19.05 10.50 7.63
N SER A 172 18.59 10.05 6.45
CA SER A 172 17.24 10.34 5.95
C SER A 172 16.14 9.49 6.59
N TYR A 173 16.44 8.24 6.97
CA TYR A 173 15.46 7.25 7.41
C TYR A 173 15.84 6.48 8.69
N GLY A 174 17.08 6.64 9.19
CA GLY A 174 17.60 5.88 10.32
C GLY A 174 16.94 6.21 11.65
N GLY A 175 16.41 7.42 11.84
CA GLY A 175 15.64 7.76 13.05
C GLY A 175 14.39 6.89 13.21
N ALA A 176 13.56 6.81 12.17
CA ALA A 176 12.35 5.98 12.17
C ALA A 176 12.66 4.47 12.24
N ALA A 177 13.79 4.03 11.67
CA ALA A 177 14.24 2.65 11.79
C ALA A 177 14.76 2.35 13.20
N GLY A 178 15.54 3.27 13.79
CA GLY A 178 16.11 3.17 15.13
C GLY A 178 15.04 3.10 16.22
N GLU A 179 13.97 3.89 16.11
CA GLU A 179 12.82 3.81 17.02
C GLU A 179 12.17 2.42 16.98
N LYS A 180 11.98 1.83 15.80
CA LYS A 180 11.41 0.48 15.66
C LYS A 180 12.33 -0.60 16.20
N VAL A 181 13.64 -0.47 16.02
CA VAL A 181 14.63 -1.39 16.59
C VAL A 181 14.66 -1.28 18.10
N ALA A 182 14.65 -0.06 18.65
CA ALA A 182 14.58 0.18 20.09
C ALA A 182 13.29 -0.39 20.70
N ALA A 183 12.15 -0.21 20.03
CA ALA A 183 10.88 -0.81 20.43
C ALA A 183 10.91 -2.34 20.40
N ALA A 184 11.67 -2.95 19.48
CA ALA A 184 11.83 -4.41 19.39
C ALA A 184 12.82 -4.99 20.42
N GLN A 185 13.78 -4.20 20.91
CA GLN A 185 14.74 -4.63 21.94
C GLN A 185 14.19 -4.54 23.37
N GLY A 186 13.12 -3.79 23.59
CA GLY A 186 12.39 -3.80 24.87
C GLY A 186 11.71 -5.13 25.13
N SER A 187 11.56 -5.52 26.40
CA SER A 187 10.70 -6.64 26.77
C SER A 187 9.25 -6.27 26.45
N VAL A 188 8.71 -6.78 25.35
CA VAL A 188 7.29 -6.61 25.02
C VAL A 188 6.48 -7.45 26.00
N SER A 189 5.96 -6.81 27.03
CA SER A 189 4.97 -7.42 27.91
C SER A 189 3.74 -7.77 27.07
N ILE A 190 3.41 -9.07 27.04
CA ILE A 190 2.22 -9.58 26.34
C ILE A 190 0.97 -8.90 26.90
N VAL A 191 0.93 -8.70 28.23
CA VAL A 191 -0.17 -8.02 28.92
C VAL A 191 -0.29 -6.58 28.44
N ASP A 192 0.80 -5.84 28.37
CA ASP A 192 0.77 -4.44 27.90
C ASP A 192 0.38 -4.35 26.44
N THR A 193 0.75 -5.33 25.61
CA THR A 193 0.30 -5.40 24.21
C THR A 193 -1.22 -5.57 24.11
N PHE A 194 -1.82 -6.43 24.93
CA PHE A 194 -3.29 -6.59 24.99
C PHE A 194 -3.98 -5.34 25.54
N LEU A 195 -3.41 -4.68 26.56
CA LEU A 195 -3.97 -3.45 27.10
C LEU A 195 -3.90 -2.30 26.09
N ASN A 196 -2.77 -2.16 25.39
CA ASN A 196 -2.55 -1.13 24.36
C ASN A 196 -3.38 -1.34 23.09
N MET A 197 -3.91 -2.54 22.88
CA MET A 197 -4.87 -2.84 21.81
C MET A 197 -6.23 -2.17 22.06
N ILE A 198 -6.60 -1.92 23.33
CA ILE A 198 -7.87 -1.28 23.68
C ILE A 198 -7.69 0.24 23.65
N PRO A 199 -8.30 0.98 22.71
CA PRO A 199 -8.20 2.44 22.70
C PRO A 199 -8.90 3.04 23.92
N LYS A 200 -8.24 4.01 24.56
CA LYS A 200 -8.90 4.90 25.54
C LYS A 200 -9.92 5.81 24.84
N ASN A 201 -9.62 6.23 23.61
CA ASN A 201 -10.47 7.06 22.76
C ASN A 201 -10.40 6.57 21.30
N PRO A 202 -11.48 5.97 20.75
CA PRO A 202 -11.49 5.50 19.37
C PRO A 202 -11.27 6.60 18.32
N VAL A 203 -11.72 7.83 18.60
CA VAL A 203 -11.55 8.97 17.67
C VAL A 203 -10.08 9.37 17.60
N GLU A 204 -9.40 9.38 18.73
CA GLU A 204 -7.95 9.62 18.79
C GLU A 204 -7.17 8.50 18.08
N ALA A 205 -7.58 7.24 18.27
CA ALA A 205 -6.96 6.10 17.59
C ALA A 205 -7.09 6.21 16.05
N LEU A 206 -8.26 6.65 15.57
CA LEU A 206 -8.49 6.91 14.14
C LEU A 206 -7.63 8.07 13.64
N ALA A 207 -7.58 9.18 14.38
CA ALA A 207 -6.82 10.37 14.00
C ALA A 207 -5.30 10.14 13.99
N SER A 208 -4.79 9.37 14.96
CA SER A 208 -3.37 9.01 15.09
C SER A 208 -2.95 7.83 14.21
N ALA A 209 -3.88 7.24 13.44
CA ALA A 209 -3.64 6.02 12.67
C ALA A 209 -3.07 4.86 13.51
N SER A 210 -3.51 4.75 14.77
CA SER A 210 -3.15 3.66 15.69
C SER A 210 -3.83 2.36 15.26
N MET A 211 -3.30 1.71 14.23
CA MET A 211 -3.94 0.61 13.50
C MET A 211 -4.45 -0.52 14.41
N LEU A 212 -3.67 -0.95 15.40
CA LEU A 212 -4.07 -2.02 16.30
C LEU A 212 -5.35 -1.67 17.09
N GLN A 213 -5.44 -0.43 17.56
CA GLN A 213 -6.59 0.08 18.28
C GLN A 213 -7.81 0.29 17.38
N VAL A 214 -7.59 0.80 16.16
CA VAL A 214 -8.63 0.94 15.15
C VAL A 214 -9.23 -0.43 14.82
N ILE A 215 -8.40 -1.44 14.61
CA ILE A 215 -8.83 -2.82 14.34
C ILE A 215 -9.68 -3.35 15.50
N PHE A 216 -9.19 -3.22 16.74
CA PHE A 216 -9.90 -3.70 17.93
C PHE A 216 -11.27 -3.04 18.09
N PHE A 217 -11.32 -1.70 18.00
CA PHE A 217 -12.56 -0.96 18.06
C PHE A 217 -13.54 -1.39 16.96
N SER A 218 -13.06 -1.49 15.71
CA SER A 218 -13.90 -1.86 14.56
C SER A 218 -14.54 -3.25 14.73
N ILE A 219 -13.76 -4.23 15.19
CA ILE A 219 -14.26 -5.58 15.46
C ILE A 219 -15.29 -5.55 16.60
N MET A 220 -15.01 -4.85 17.70
CA MET A 220 -15.95 -4.74 18.82
C MET A 220 -17.26 -4.05 18.42
N THR A 221 -17.19 -3.01 17.59
CA THR A 221 -18.36 -2.33 17.04
C THR A 221 -19.17 -3.28 16.15
N GLY A 222 -18.54 -4.00 15.22
CA GLY A 222 -19.27 -4.93 14.36
C GLY A 222 -19.88 -6.10 15.14
N ILE A 223 -19.21 -6.60 16.19
CA ILE A 223 -19.79 -7.57 17.13
C ILE A 223 -21.04 -7.00 17.81
N ALA A 224 -20.97 -5.77 18.33
CA ALA A 224 -22.12 -5.12 18.96
C ALA A 224 -23.30 -4.99 17.99
N LEU A 225 -23.05 -4.69 16.71
CA LEU A 225 -24.08 -4.64 15.67
C LEU A 225 -24.76 -5.99 15.44
N THR A 226 -24.06 -7.13 15.63
CA THR A 226 -24.70 -8.46 15.54
C THR A 226 -25.67 -8.76 16.69
N ILE A 227 -25.51 -8.09 17.83
CA ILE A 227 -26.35 -8.27 19.03
C ILE A 227 -27.60 -7.39 18.95
N LEU A 228 -27.52 -6.27 18.25
CA LEU A 228 -28.61 -5.30 18.15
C LEU A 228 -29.78 -5.84 17.29
N PRO A 229 -31.01 -5.37 17.54
CA PRO A 229 -32.13 -5.58 16.63
C PRO A 229 -31.77 -5.16 15.20
N LYS A 230 -32.15 -5.99 14.21
CA LYS A 230 -31.75 -5.79 12.80
C LYS A 230 -32.15 -4.42 12.26
N ASP A 231 -33.31 -3.90 12.64
CA ASP A 231 -33.81 -2.58 12.26
C ASP A 231 -32.92 -1.43 12.75
N LYS A 232 -32.22 -1.62 13.87
CA LYS A 232 -31.24 -0.65 14.42
C LYS A 232 -29.84 -0.85 13.84
N ALA A 233 -29.43 -2.09 13.61
CA ALA A 233 -28.10 -2.42 13.12
C ALA A 233 -27.93 -2.15 11.62
N GLN A 234 -28.93 -2.50 10.81
CA GLN A 234 -28.84 -2.47 9.35
C GLN A 234 -28.50 -1.08 8.77
N PRO A 235 -29.08 0.04 9.26
CA PRO A 235 -28.69 1.37 8.77
C PRO A 235 -27.20 1.68 8.99
N VAL A 236 -26.63 1.24 10.11
CA VAL A 236 -25.22 1.44 10.43
C VAL A 236 -24.33 0.56 9.54
N ILE A 237 -24.71 -0.71 9.35
CA ILE A 237 -24.00 -1.63 8.46
C ILE A 237 -23.99 -1.08 7.03
N ASN A 238 -25.16 -0.65 6.52
CA ASN A 238 -25.28 -0.08 5.18
C ASN A 238 -24.43 1.19 5.00
N PHE A 239 -24.32 2.03 6.04
CA PHE A 239 -23.43 3.19 6.01
C PHE A 239 -21.97 2.77 5.85
N PHE A 240 -21.49 1.79 6.63
CA PHE A 240 -20.11 1.31 6.54
C PHE A 240 -19.84 0.53 5.26
N ASP A 241 -20.81 -0.21 4.71
CA ASP A 241 -20.69 -0.82 3.38
C ASP A 241 -20.56 0.25 2.29
N GLY A 242 -21.40 1.28 2.32
CA GLY A 242 -21.28 2.42 1.42
C GLY A 242 -19.95 3.14 1.56
N LEU A 243 -19.45 3.31 2.79
CA LEU A 243 -18.13 3.89 3.04
C LEU A 243 -17.01 3.00 2.49
N PHE A 244 -17.08 1.68 2.69
CA PHE A 244 -16.12 0.72 2.15
C PHE A 244 -16.07 0.79 0.62
N GLU A 245 -17.22 0.74 -0.05
CA GLU A 245 -17.31 0.86 -1.51
C GLU A 245 -16.77 2.20 -2.01
N ALA A 246 -17.11 3.30 -1.34
CA ALA A 246 -16.59 4.62 -1.66
C ALA A 246 -15.06 4.67 -1.53
N MET A 247 -14.49 4.11 -0.46
CA MET A 247 -13.04 4.04 -0.27
C MET A 247 -12.38 3.20 -1.36
N ILE A 248 -12.94 2.05 -1.74
CA ILE A 248 -12.45 1.25 -2.88
C ILE A 248 -12.46 2.06 -4.18
N LYS A 249 -13.48 2.90 -4.43
CA LYS A 249 -13.49 3.80 -5.60
C LYS A 249 -12.40 4.86 -5.53
N ILE A 250 -12.13 5.43 -4.36
CA ILE A 250 -11.02 6.38 -4.17
C ILE A 250 -9.69 5.67 -4.41
N VAL A 251 -9.50 4.43 -3.93
CA VAL A 251 -8.30 3.62 -4.24
C VAL A 251 -8.09 3.53 -5.75
N VAL A 252 -9.13 3.19 -6.52
CA VAL A 252 -9.02 3.10 -7.99
C VAL A 252 -8.60 4.44 -8.60
N ILE A 253 -9.20 5.55 -8.18
CA ILE A 253 -8.85 6.90 -8.66
C ILE A 253 -7.39 7.24 -8.34
N VAL A 254 -6.94 6.97 -7.12
CA VAL A 254 -5.56 7.25 -6.70
C VAL A 254 -4.57 6.36 -7.46
N ILE A 255 -4.92 5.10 -7.71
CA ILE A 255 -4.12 4.16 -8.50
C ILE A 255 -3.95 4.63 -9.95
N GLU A 256 -4.92 5.32 -10.56
CA GLU A 256 -4.74 5.93 -11.89
C GLU A 256 -3.64 7.01 -11.91
N ILE A 257 -3.36 7.63 -10.76
CA ILE A 257 -2.30 8.64 -10.56
C ILE A 257 -0.95 7.96 -10.23
N ALA A 258 -0.94 6.65 -9.93
CA ALA A 258 0.27 5.93 -9.54
C ALA A 258 1.45 6.05 -10.53
N PRO A 259 1.26 6.03 -11.86
CA PRO A 259 2.37 6.24 -12.80
C PRO A 259 3.16 7.55 -12.55
N TYR A 260 2.46 8.62 -12.18
CA TYR A 260 3.05 9.94 -11.87
C TYR A 260 3.77 9.92 -10.52
N GLY A 261 3.11 9.34 -9.50
CA GLY A 261 3.68 9.22 -8.15
C GLY A 261 4.91 8.32 -8.12
N VAL A 262 4.88 7.19 -8.82
CA VAL A 262 6.00 6.24 -8.92
C VAL A 262 7.17 6.86 -9.68
N PHE A 263 6.92 7.56 -10.79
CA PHE A 263 7.95 8.34 -11.48
C PHE A 263 8.66 9.28 -10.50
N ALA A 264 7.89 10.09 -9.76
CA ALA A 264 8.41 11.06 -8.83
C ALA A 264 9.22 10.44 -7.68
N LEU A 265 8.72 9.34 -7.10
CA LEU A 265 9.38 8.63 -6.00
C LEU A 265 10.70 7.98 -6.45
N ILE A 266 10.71 7.37 -7.64
CA ILE A 266 11.92 6.73 -8.18
C ILE A 266 12.93 7.79 -8.61
N ALA A 267 12.48 8.88 -9.21
CA ALA A 267 13.31 10.03 -9.55
C ALA A 267 14.00 10.63 -8.31
N ASP A 268 13.25 10.88 -7.23
CA ASP A 268 13.80 11.38 -5.96
C ASP A 268 14.79 10.39 -5.32
N ALA A 269 14.45 9.09 -5.32
CA ALA A 269 15.32 8.05 -4.77
C ALA A 269 16.64 7.91 -5.55
N VAL A 270 16.58 7.84 -6.88
CA VAL A 270 17.79 7.72 -7.71
C VAL A 270 18.58 9.03 -7.71
N GLY A 271 17.92 10.19 -7.69
CA GLY A 271 18.59 11.48 -7.61
C GLY A 271 19.36 11.67 -6.30
N SER A 272 18.77 11.24 -5.18
CA SER A 272 19.35 11.40 -3.84
C SER A 272 20.42 10.35 -3.50
N PHE A 273 20.18 9.10 -3.92
CA PHE A 273 20.95 7.92 -3.49
C PHE A 273 21.68 7.19 -4.63
N GLY A 274 21.55 7.65 -5.88
CA GLY A 274 22.17 7.03 -7.06
C GLY A 274 21.47 5.75 -7.51
N LEU A 275 22.03 5.06 -8.52
CA LEU A 275 21.46 3.83 -9.07
C LEU A 275 21.66 2.60 -8.17
N GLU A 276 22.58 2.66 -7.20
CA GLU A 276 22.86 1.57 -6.25
C GLU A 276 21.63 1.20 -5.41
N ILE A 277 20.78 2.20 -5.11
CA ILE A 277 19.52 1.96 -4.39
C ILE A 277 18.57 1.10 -5.20
N LEU A 278 18.51 1.31 -6.52
CA LEU A 278 17.61 0.56 -7.40
C LEU A 278 18.06 -0.91 -7.51
N ALA A 279 19.37 -1.15 -7.60
CA ALA A 279 19.91 -2.51 -7.58
C ALA A 279 19.60 -3.23 -6.26
N SER A 280 19.71 -2.53 -5.13
CA SER A 280 19.39 -3.08 -3.81
C SER A 280 17.89 -3.35 -3.63
N LEU A 281 17.03 -2.44 -4.09
CA LEU A 281 15.58 -2.63 -4.11
C LEU A 281 15.16 -3.78 -5.03
N LEU A 282 15.78 -3.90 -6.21
CA LEU A 282 15.53 -5.03 -7.10
C LEU A 282 15.92 -6.36 -6.45
N LYS A 283 17.10 -6.42 -5.81
CA LYS A 283 17.53 -7.61 -5.06
C LYS A 283 16.54 -7.93 -3.94
N TYR A 284 16.09 -6.91 -3.19
CA TYR A 284 15.05 -7.08 -2.17
C TYR A 284 13.76 -7.67 -2.76
N THR A 285 13.22 -7.08 -3.84
CA THR A 285 12.01 -7.55 -4.51
C THR A 285 12.13 -9.00 -4.98
N LEU A 286 13.27 -9.38 -5.57
CA LEU A 286 13.51 -10.75 -6.02
C LEU A 286 13.55 -11.73 -4.84
N VAL A 287 14.24 -11.38 -3.76
CA VAL A 287 14.30 -12.21 -2.54
C VAL A 287 12.90 -12.37 -1.94
N THR A 288 12.11 -11.29 -1.87
CA THR A 288 10.72 -11.34 -1.40
C THR A 288 9.85 -12.20 -2.31
N ALA A 289 10.01 -12.13 -3.64
CA ALA A 289 9.25 -12.94 -4.59
C ALA A 289 9.55 -14.45 -4.40
N VAL A 290 10.82 -14.82 -4.21
CA VAL A 290 11.20 -16.21 -3.93
C VAL A 290 10.65 -16.66 -2.56
N ALA A 291 10.73 -15.82 -1.53
CA ALA A 291 10.16 -16.12 -0.22
C ALA A 291 8.63 -16.31 -0.29
N LEU A 292 7.93 -15.46 -1.05
CA LEU A 292 6.50 -15.57 -1.28
C LEU A 292 6.15 -16.86 -2.01
N PHE A 293 6.93 -17.24 -3.02
CA PHE A 293 6.77 -18.52 -3.71
C PHE A 293 6.97 -19.70 -2.75
N ALA A 294 7.97 -19.64 -1.87
CA ALA A 294 8.19 -20.67 -0.84
C ALA A 294 6.98 -20.79 0.12
N VAL A 295 6.42 -19.66 0.56
CA VAL A 295 5.20 -19.63 1.39
C VAL A 295 3.99 -20.19 0.64
N LEU A 296 3.80 -19.82 -0.64
CA LEU A 296 2.72 -20.35 -1.48
C LEU A 296 2.77 -21.87 -1.58
N MET A 297 3.98 -22.45 -1.61
CA MET A 297 4.15 -23.90 -1.63
C MET A 297 3.81 -24.58 -0.31
N ILE A 298 3.79 -23.86 0.82
CA ILE A 298 3.44 -24.42 2.14
C ILE A 298 1.93 -24.59 2.29
N TYR A 299 1.12 -23.66 1.78
CA TYR A 299 -0.34 -23.69 1.97
C TYR A 299 -1.01 -25.00 1.49
N PRO A 300 -0.66 -25.59 0.33
CA PRO A 300 -1.19 -26.87 -0.10
C PRO A 300 -0.87 -28.03 0.86
N PHE A 301 0.29 -28.02 1.52
CA PHE A 301 0.64 -29.04 2.52
C PHE A 301 -0.16 -28.86 3.80
N VAL A 302 -0.38 -27.62 4.22
CA VAL A 302 -1.25 -27.32 5.36
C VAL A 302 -2.67 -27.80 5.10
N VAL A 303 -3.21 -27.52 3.90
CA VAL A 303 -4.54 -28.02 3.50
C VAL A 303 -4.57 -29.55 3.51
N LYS A 304 -3.58 -30.23 2.92
CA LYS A 304 -3.49 -31.70 2.95
C LYS A 304 -3.51 -32.26 4.37
N LEU A 305 -2.79 -31.63 5.30
CA LEU A 305 -2.68 -32.09 6.68
C LEU A 305 -4.01 -31.99 7.43
N PHE A 306 -4.80 -30.93 7.20
CA PHE A 306 -6.03 -30.67 7.96
C PHE A 306 -7.31 -31.17 7.29
N SER A 307 -7.36 -31.27 5.96
CA SER A 307 -8.57 -31.69 5.22
C SER A 307 -8.42 -33.00 4.45
N GLY A 308 -7.20 -33.54 4.31
CA GLY A 308 -6.93 -34.72 3.48
C GLY A 308 -6.96 -34.45 1.97
N MET A 309 -7.28 -33.22 1.54
CA MET A 309 -7.30 -32.84 0.13
C MET A 309 -5.89 -32.90 -0.48
N SER A 310 -5.78 -33.41 -1.70
CA SER A 310 -4.49 -33.47 -2.37
C SER A 310 -3.95 -32.06 -2.70
N PRO A 311 -2.66 -31.75 -2.48
CA PRO A 311 -2.06 -30.44 -2.77
C PRO A 311 -2.28 -29.97 -4.21
N ARG A 312 -2.29 -30.92 -5.16
CA ARG A 312 -2.50 -30.64 -6.59
C ARG A 312 -3.93 -30.19 -6.89
N MET A 313 -4.91 -30.80 -6.23
CA MET A 313 -6.32 -30.41 -6.37
C MET A 313 -6.52 -29.00 -5.82
N PHE A 314 -6.01 -28.72 -4.62
CA PHE A 314 -6.07 -27.39 -4.02
C PHE A 314 -5.45 -26.31 -4.91
N MET A 315 -4.22 -26.52 -5.39
CA MET A 315 -3.53 -25.57 -6.28
C MET A 315 -4.26 -25.33 -7.60
N ARG A 316 -4.93 -26.35 -8.15
CA ARG A 316 -5.75 -26.20 -9.36
C ARG A 316 -7.02 -25.40 -9.06
N GLY A 317 -7.67 -25.68 -7.94
CA GLY A 317 -8.93 -25.03 -7.57
C GLY A 317 -8.80 -23.54 -7.29
N ILE A 318 -7.70 -23.12 -6.66
CA ILE A 318 -7.46 -21.69 -6.35
C ILE A 318 -6.81 -20.89 -7.49
N ARG A 319 -6.40 -21.54 -8.59
CA ARG A 319 -5.60 -20.90 -9.65
C ARG A 319 -6.26 -19.63 -10.23
N PRO A 320 -7.58 -19.60 -10.53
CA PRO A 320 -8.22 -18.39 -11.03
C PRO A 320 -8.12 -17.22 -10.04
N ALA A 321 -8.40 -17.49 -8.75
CA ALA A 321 -8.28 -16.47 -7.70
C ALA A 321 -6.85 -15.95 -7.55
N GLN A 322 -5.83 -16.82 -7.61
CA GLN A 322 -4.42 -16.40 -7.55
C GLN A 322 -4.02 -15.51 -8.74
N LEU A 323 -4.46 -15.85 -9.95
CA LEU A 323 -4.17 -15.05 -11.14
C LEU A 323 -4.83 -13.67 -11.08
N VAL A 324 -6.09 -13.61 -10.64
CA VAL A 324 -6.81 -12.35 -10.45
C VAL A 324 -6.19 -11.53 -9.32
N ALA A 325 -5.79 -12.14 -8.20
CA ALA A 325 -5.07 -11.46 -7.13
C ALA A 325 -3.77 -10.84 -7.63
N PHE A 326 -2.98 -11.60 -8.38
CA PHE A 326 -1.72 -11.14 -8.94
C PHE A 326 -1.92 -10.00 -9.94
N SER A 327 -2.89 -10.12 -10.86
CA SER A 327 -3.13 -9.11 -11.90
C SER A 327 -3.77 -7.83 -11.37
N THR A 328 -4.65 -7.94 -10.37
CA THR A 328 -5.37 -6.79 -9.80
C THR A 328 -4.65 -6.15 -8.63
N SER A 329 -3.70 -6.85 -8.00
CA SER A 329 -3.01 -6.42 -6.77
C SER A 329 -3.98 -6.00 -5.66
N SER A 330 -5.20 -6.56 -5.63
CA SER A 330 -6.27 -6.19 -4.71
C SER A 330 -7.00 -7.41 -4.17
N SER A 331 -6.88 -7.65 -2.86
CA SER A 331 -7.60 -8.72 -2.17
C SER A 331 -9.13 -8.54 -2.27
N GLY A 332 -9.62 -7.30 -2.22
CA GLY A 332 -11.06 -7.00 -2.34
C GLY A 332 -11.62 -7.28 -3.73
N ALA A 333 -10.87 -6.93 -4.79
CA ALA A 333 -11.27 -7.24 -6.17
C ALA A 333 -11.26 -8.75 -6.47
N THR A 334 -10.49 -9.52 -5.70
CA THR A 334 -10.36 -10.98 -5.87
C THR A 334 -11.44 -11.75 -5.09
N LEU A 335 -12.18 -11.10 -4.18
CA LEU A 335 -13.15 -11.78 -3.32
C LEU A 335 -14.21 -12.58 -4.10
N PRO A 336 -14.86 -12.06 -5.16
CA PRO A 336 -15.87 -12.82 -5.90
C PRO A 336 -15.31 -14.12 -6.51
N VAL A 337 -14.12 -14.03 -7.12
CA VAL A 337 -13.45 -15.19 -7.74
C VAL A 337 -12.95 -16.17 -6.68
N THR A 338 -12.56 -15.67 -5.51
CA THR A 338 -12.13 -16.51 -4.38
C THR A 338 -13.31 -17.30 -3.82
N MET A 339 -14.49 -16.69 -3.72
CA MET A 339 -15.73 -17.35 -3.30
C MET A 339 -16.14 -18.43 -4.29
N GLU A 340 -16.19 -18.12 -5.59
CA GLU A 340 -16.46 -19.10 -6.66
C GLU A 340 -15.48 -20.28 -6.61
N CYS A 341 -14.18 -20.01 -6.47
CA CYS A 341 -13.18 -21.09 -6.33
C CYS A 341 -13.40 -21.94 -5.07
N SER A 342 -13.91 -21.35 -3.98
CA SER A 342 -14.12 -22.05 -2.71
C SER A 342 -15.42 -22.86 -2.69
N GLU A 343 -16.42 -22.47 -3.47
CA GLU A 343 -17.72 -23.16 -3.56
C GLU A 343 -17.73 -24.22 -4.65
N ASP A 344 -17.11 -23.95 -5.80
CA ASP A 344 -17.21 -24.79 -6.99
C ASP A 344 -15.95 -25.66 -7.23
N ASN A 345 -14.77 -25.24 -6.75
CA ASN A 345 -13.50 -25.90 -7.08
C ASN A 345 -12.79 -26.61 -5.91
N LEU A 346 -13.22 -26.42 -4.65
CA LEU A 346 -12.58 -26.94 -3.43
C LEU A 346 -13.57 -27.72 -2.55
#